data_AF-A0A934KVJ6-F1
#
_entry.id   AF-A0A934KVJ6-F1
#
_cell.length_a   1.000
_cell.length_b   1.000
_cell.length_c   1.000
_cell.angle_alpha   90.00
_cell.angle_beta   90.00
_cell.angle_gamma   90.00
#
_symmetry.space_group_name_H-M   'P 1'
#
loop_
_entity.id
_entity.type
_entity.pdbx_description
1 polymer ?
#
loop_
_entity_poly.entity_id
_entity_poly.type
_entity_poly.pdbx_seq_one_letter_code
_entity_poly.pdbx_strand_id
1 'polypeptide(L)'
;MDKSIRNLQPPNQLAEGFLKFAKEVNQKSIDLNTKFSEEEICDIFNNSFPGKIRANFLLWIGDLNKIISGINIILSDLSDLENNKKSLKGNPVSRSEFLFQVFFGEFFRIRETSKIFIKILTKEKVLNNKGKKSVTEFYFIAFKKMYEIRNMFIHEGLSFKDYDIEFGKEFYEILSKDEQEKFMKLIKESNTRENTIEIQCAIYIKFINKIMSDFLEFQDLLSNLLADLIIEYEGKALKITVANN
;
A
#
# COMPACT_ATOMS: atom_id res chain seq x y z
N MET A 1 8.00 -15.90 -13.98
CA MET A 1 8.27 -14.58 -13.37
C MET A 1 7.56 -14.56 -12.04
N ASP A 2 8.28 -14.22 -10.97
CA ASP A 2 7.73 -14.17 -9.62
C ASP A 2 6.55 -13.17 -9.62
N LYS A 3 5.31 -13.68 -9.47
CA LYS A 3 4.08 -12.89 -9.53
C LYS A 3 3.78 -12.18 -8.20
N SER A 4 4.78 -12.07 -7.32
CA SER A 4 4.62 -11.47 -5.99
C SER A 4 4.92 -9.98 -6.00
N ILE A 5 4.02 -9.20 -5.39
CA ILE A 5 4.21 -7.79 -5.14
C ILE A 5 5.26 -7.65 -4.04
N ARG A 6 6.29 -6.84 -4.30
CA ARG A 6 7.37 -6.58 -3.33
C ARG A 6 6.85 -5.85 -2.08
N ASN A 7 7.55 -6.06 -0.97
CA ASN A 7 7.37 -5.25 0.23
C ASN A 7 7.93 -3.83 0.04
N LEU A 8 7.28 -2.87 0.70
CA LEU A 8 7.79 -1.52 0.89
C LEU A 8 8.99 -1.54 1.84
N GLN A 9 9.96 -0.69 1.54
CA GLN A 9 11.13 -0.46 2.39
C GLN A 9 11.01 0.93 3.04
N PRO A 10 11.40 1.06 4.32
CA PRO A 10 11.47 2.37 4.94
C PRO A 10 12.55 3.23 4.23
N PRO A 11 12.33 4.55 4.08
CA PRO A 11 13.33 5.45 3.51
C PRO A 11 14.66 5.44 4.27
N ASN A 12 15.79 5.36 3.56
CA ASN A 12 17.14 5.31 4.15
C ASN A 12 17.45 6.49 5.08
N GLN A 13 16.91 7.67 4.76
CA GLN A 13 17.10 8.88 5.55
C GLN A 13 16.51 8.81 6.97
N LEU A 14 15.50 7.95 7.21
CA LEU A 14 15.04 7.66 8.57
C LEU A 14 16.06 6.82 9.34
N ALA A 15 16.90 6.01 8.69
CA ALA A 15 17.96 5.28 9.38
C ALA A 15 19.05 6.23 9.90
N GLU A 16 19.44 7.21 9.10
CA GLU A 16 20.48 8.18 9.47
C GLU A 16 20.14 8.97 10.74
N GLY A 17 18.87 9.36 10.89
CA GLY A 17 18.49 10.08 12.10
C GLY A 17 18.28 9.20 13.34
N PHE A 18 18.10 7.87 13.22
CA PHE A 18 18.22 6.98 14.38
C PHE A 18 19.66 6.96 14.89
N LEU A 19 20.64 6.92 13.97
CA LEU A 19 22.05 7.03 14.32
C LEU A 19 22.36 8.39 14.95
N LYS A 20 21.79 9.47 14.44
CA LYS A 20 21.94 10.81 15.03
C LYS A 20 21.37 10.87 16.45
N PHE A 21 20.16 10.36 16.66
CA PHE A 21 19.55 10.28 18.00
C PHE A 21 20.42 9.48 18.97
N ALA A 22 20.93 8.31 18.55
CA ALA A 22 21.82 7.49 19.37
C ALA A 22 23.11 8.23 19.75
N LYS A 23 23.69 9.00 18.82
CA LYS A 23 24.86 9.85 19.10
C LYS A 23 24.54 10.97 20.08
N GLU A 24 23.37 11.62 19.97
CA GLU A 24 22.95 12.67 20.90
C GLU A 24 22.71 12.14 22.32
N VAL A 25 22.09 10.97 22.46
CA VAL A 25 21.91 10.31 23.77
C VAL A 25 23.27 9.94 24.38
N ASN A 26 24.19 9.41 23.57
CA ASN A 26 25.54 9.08 24.03
C ASN A 26 26.32 10.34 24.45
N GLN A 27 26.21 11.44 23.70
CA GLN A 27 26.86 12.69 24.07
C GLN A 27 26.30 13.23 25.40
N LYS A 28 24.98 13.20 25.60
CA LYS A 28 24.37 13.59 26.88
C LYS A 28 24.82 12.72 28.05
N SER A 29 25.00 11.42 27.83
CA SER A 29 25.55 10.50 28.82
C SER A 29 26.95 10.91 29.26
N ILE A 30 27.81 11.29 28.30
CA ILE A 30 29.15 11.81 28.56
C ILE A 30 29.08 13.14 29.31
N ASP A 31 28.26 14.09 28.84
CA ASP A 31 28.16 15.44 29.42
C ASP A 31 27.63 15.41 30.87
N LEU A 32 26.74 14.46 31.19
CA LEU A 32 26.20 14.24 32.53
C LEU A 32 27.02 13.26 33.37
N ASN A 33 28.14 12.76 32.83
CA ASN A 33 29.00 11.75 33.43
C ASN A 33 28.21 10.56 34.02
N THR A 34 27.18 10.11 33.31
CA THR A 34 26.21 9.10 33.76
C THR A 34 25.97 8.11 32.63
N LYS A 35 26.01 6.80 32.92
CA LYS A 35 25.62 5.77 31.96
C LYS A 35 24.14 5.46 32.10
N PHE A 36 23.34 5.80 31.09
CA PHE A 36 21.92 5.45 31.07
C PHE A 36 21.75 3.93 30.98
N SER A 37 20.80 3.40 31.75
CA SER A 37 20.29 2.04 31.63
C SER A 37 19.48 1.84 30.34
N GLU A 38 19.22 0.59 29.96
CA GLU A 38 18.38 0.30 28.80
C GLU A 38 16.95 0.85 28.96
N GLU A 39 16.38 0.75 30.17
CA GLU A 39 15.06 1.30 30.48
C GLU A 39 15.03 2.82 30.31
N GLU A 40 16.05 3.53 30.80
CA GLU A 40 16.15 4.98 30.63
C GLU A 40 16.32 5.39 29.17
N ILE A 41 17.10 4.63 28.38
CA ILE A 41 17.25 4.88 26.94
C ILE A 41 15.92 4.65 26.21
N CYS A 42 15.20 3.58 26.55
CA CYS A 42 13.86 3.31 26.04
C CYS A 42 12.89 4.44 26.38
N ASP A 43 12.93 4.94 27.62
CA ASP A 43 12.09 6.05 28.05
C ASP A 43 12.43 7.37 27.34
N ILE A 44 13.72 7.68 27.17
CA ILE A 44 14.16 8.86 26.41
C ILE A 44 13.66 8.74 24.96
N PHE A 45 13.84 7.58 24.33
CA PHE A 45 13.38 7.34 22.97
C PHE A 45 11.85 7.48 22.85
N ASN A 46 11.10 6.75 23.68
CA ASN A 46 9.64 6.72 23.68
C ASN A 46 9.01 8.07 24.00
N ASN A 47 9.71 8.94 24.73
CA ASN A 47 9.25 10.29 25.05
C ASN A 47 9.74 11.37 24.08
N SER A 48 10.79 11.09 23.30
CA SER A 48 11.32 11.99 22.29
C SER A 48 10.43 12.06 21.05
N PHE A 49 10.42 13.23 20.41
CA PHE A 49 9.76 13.40 19.12
C PHE A 49 10.31 12.45 18.03
N PRO A 50 11.65 12.32 17.84
CA PRO A 50 12.22 11.38 16.87
C PRO A 50 11.78 9.94 17.13
N GLY A 51 11.82 9.49 18.39
CA GLY A 51 11.44 8.12 18.72
C GLY A 51 9.97 7.84 18.45
N LYS A 52 9.06 8.73 18.89
CA LYS A 52 7.63 8.59 18.62
C LYS A 52 7.32 8.58 17.13
N ILE A 53 7.81 9.56 16.37
CA ILE A 53 7.44 9.70 14.96
C ILE A 53 8.06 8.62 14.09
N ARG A 54 9.35 8.30 14.28
CA ARG A 54 10.04 7.30 13.47
C ARG A 54 9.53 5.89 13.74
N ALA A 55 9.25 5.54 15.01
CA ALA A 55 8.63 4.26 15.34
C ALA A 55 7.25 4.13 14.69
N ASN A 56 6.42 5.18 14.74
CA ASN A 56 5.12 5.16 14.07
C ASN A 56 5.23 5.08 12.54
N PHE A 57 6.27 5.67 11.93
CA PHE A 57 6.54 5.51 10.50
C PHE A 57 6.88 4.04 10.17
N LEU A 58 7.75 3.41 10.94
CA LEU A 58 8.11 1.99 10.74
C LEU A 58 6.90 1.07 10.94
N LEU A 59 6.07 1.33 11.95
CA LEU A 59 4.81 0.61 12.16
C LEU A 59 3.87 0.77 10.96
N TRP A 60 3.75 1.98 10.43
CA TRP A 60 2.95 2.24 9.24
C TRP A 60 3.43 1.43 8.03
N ILE A 61 4.74 1.43 7.73
CA ILE A 61 5.31 0.58 6.67
C ILE A 61 5.05 -0.91 6.94
N GLY A 62 5.18 -1.35 8.20
CA GLY A 62 4.86 -2.72 8.60
C GLY A 62 3.41 -3.09 8.34
N ASP A 63 2.47 -2.20 8.65
CA ASP A 63 1.04 -2.43 8.40
C ASP A 63 0.70 -2.44 6.91
N LEU A 64 1.34 -1.59 6.10
CA LEU A 64 1.22 -1.65 4.64
C LEU A 64 1.75 -2.98 4.08
N ASN A 65 2.89 -3.47 4.59
CA ASN A 65 3.47 -4.75 4.18
C ASN A 65 2.59 -5.96 4.56
N LYS A 66 1.87 -5.90 5.69
CA LYS A 66 0.85 -6.93 6.02
C LYS A 66 -0.28 -6.97 4.99
N ILE A 67 -0.73 -5.81 4.52
CA ILE A 67 -1.75 -5.72 3.47
C ILE A 67 -1.21 -6.28 2.15
N ILE A 68 0.01 -5.91 1.76
CA ILE A 68 0.68 -6.45 0.56
C ILE A 68 0.80 -7.97 0.64
N SER A 69 1.16 -8.53 1.81
CA SER A 69 1.19 -9.97 2.02
C SER A 69 -0.19 -10.62 1.82
N GLY A 70 -1.27 -9.97 2.28
CA GLY A 70 -2.63 -10.42 2.01
C GLY A 70 -2.96 -10.43 0.52
N ILE A 71 -2.56 -9.39 -0.22
CA ILE A 71 -2.77 -9.31 -1.67
C ILE A 71 -1.96 -10.38 -2.41
N ASN A 72 -0.74 -10.70 -1.95
CA ASN A 72 0.06 -11.78 -2.53
C ASN A 72 -0.59 -13.16 -2.37
N ILE A 73 -1.30 -13.41 -1.25
CA ILE A 73 -2.10 -14.64 -1.09
C ILE A 73 -3.22 -14.67 -2.14
N ILE A 74 -3.93 -13.56 -2.34
CA ILE A 74 -4.99 -13.45 -3.37
C ILE A 74 -4.43 -13.74 -4.76
N LEU A 75 -3.28 -13.16 -5.12
CA LEU A 75 -2.61 -13.41 -6.39
C LEU A 75 -2.20 -14.87 -6.57
N SER A 76 -1.71 -15.52 -5.50
CA SER A 76 -1.37 -16.94 -5.51
C SER A 76 -2.62 -17.79 -5.78
N ASP A 77 -3.70 -17.56 -5.04
CA ASP A 77 -4.95 -18.32 -5.19
C ASP A 77 -5.60 -18.11 -6.57
N LEU A 78 -5.54 -16.88 -7.11
CA LEU A 78 -5.99 -16.61 -8.47
C LEU A 78 -5.12 -17.33 -9.51
N SER A 79 -3.80 -17.37 -9.30
CA SER A 79 -2.89 -18.10 -10.20
C SER A 79 -3.12 -19.61 -10.15
N ASP A 80 -3.48 -20.16 -9.00
CA ASP A 80 -3.84 -21.57 -8.88
C ASP A 80 -5.14 -21.89 -9.62
N LEU A 81 -6.12 -20.99 -9.60
CA LEU A 81 -7.36 -21.11 -10.38
C LEU A 81 -7.13 -20.92 -11.89
N GLU A 82 -6.23 -19.99 -12.27
CA GLU A 82 -5.80 -19.76 -13.65
C GLU A 82 -5.21 -21.04 -14.27
N ASN A 83 -4.36 -21.75 -13.51
CA ASN A 83 -3.70 -22.95 -14.01
C ASN A 83 -4.58 -24.21 -13.91
N ASN A 84 -5.47 -24.28 -12.92
CA ASN A 84 -6.35 -25.41 -12.71
C ASN A 84 -7.62 -24.98 -11.99
N LYS A 85 -8.76 -24.94 -12.70
CA LYS A 85 -10.06 -24.57 -12.12
C LYS A 85 -10.55 -25.45 -10.96
N LYS A 86 -9.92 -26.59 -10.68
CA LYS A 86 -10.24 -27.49 -9.55
C LYS A 86 -9.23 -27.41 -8.41
N SER A 87 -8.25 -26.50 -8.47
CA SER A 87 -7.20 -26.34 -7.45
C SER A 87 -7.75 -25.97 -6.08
N LEU A 88 -8.81 -25.16 -6.04
CA LEU A 88 -9.46 -24.72 -4.81
C LEU A 88 -10.85 -25.35 -4.65
N LYS A 89 -11.24 -25.63 -3.40
CA LYS A 89 -12.58 -26.13 -3.06
C LYS A 89 -13.65 -25.07 -3.33
N GLY A 90 -14.84 -25.53 -3.73
CA GLY A 90 -16.01 -24.69 -4.00
C GLY A 90 -16.25 -24.46 -5.50
N ASN A 91 -17.26 -23.66 -5.84
CA ASN A 91 -17.45 -23.23 -7.23
C ASN A 91 -16.31 -22.26 -7.59
N PRO A 92 -15.52 -22.55 -8.63
CA PRO A 92 -14.29 -21.83 -8.88
C PRO A 92 -14.57 -20.40 -9.37
N VAL A 93 -15.70 -20.17 -10.03
CA VAL A 93 -16.13 -18.83 -10.47
C VAL A 93 -16.48 -17.96 -9.29
N SER A 94 -17.29 -18.48 -8.36
CA SER A 94 -17.58 -17.75 -7.13
C SER A 94 -16.30 -17.49 -6.32
N ARG A 95 -15.32 -18.40 -6.40
CA ARG A 95 -14.03 -18.21 -5.74
C ARG A 95 -13.20 -17.11 -6.39
N SER A 96 -13.06 -17.07 -7.72
CA SER A 96 -12.28 -16.04 -8.42
C SER A 96 -12.88 -14.65 -8.20
N GLU A 97 -14.20 -14.52 -8.28
CA GLU A 97 -14.91 -13.27 -8.01
C GLU A 97 -14.75 -12.83 -6.55
N PHE A 98 -14.86 -13.76 -5.60
CA PHE A 98 -14.63 -13.47 -4.18
C PHE A 98 -13.20 -12.97 -3.94
N LEU A 99 -12.19 -13.66 -4.48
CA LEU A 99 -10.79 -13.25 -4.36
C LEU A 99 -10.56 -11.83 -4.89
N PHE A 100 -11.14 -11.52 -6.05
CA PHE A 100 -11.06 -10.18 -6.63
C PHE A 100 -11.78 -9.13 -5.77
N GLN A 101 -12.95 -9.45 -5.18
CA GLN A 101 -13.64 -8.57 -4.23
C GLN A 101 -12.81 -8.33 -2.96
N VAL A 102 -12.17 -9.37 -2.42
CA VAL A 102 -11.29 -9.27 -1.24
C VAL A 102 -10.08 -8.38 -1.53
N PHE A 103 -9.55 -8.41 -2.76
CA PHE A 103 -8.48 -7.51 -3.16
C PHE A 103 -8.86 -6.03 -2.98
N PHE A 104 -10.07 -5.61 -3.39
CA PHE A 104 -10.52 -4.24 -3.14
C PHE A 104 -10.59 -3.92 -1.66
N GLY A 105 -11.05 -4.88 -0.84
CA GLY A 105 -11.08 -4.75 0.62
C GLY A 105 -9.68 -4.47 1.18
N GLU A 106 -8.70 -5.29 0.83
CA GLU A 106 -7.31 -5.11 1.21
C GLU A 106 -6.74 -3.78 0.68
N PHE A 107 -6.99 -3.45 -0.58
CA PHE A 107 -6.53 -2.21 -1.16
C PHE A 107 -7.08 -0.98 -0.43
N PHE A 108 -8.36 -0.95 -0.05
CA PHE A 108 -8.91 0.17 0.72
C PHE A 108 -8.37 0.26 2.15
N ARG A 109 -7.95 -0.86 2.76
CA ARG A 109 -7.27 -0.84 4.07
C ARG A 109 -6.00 0.01 4.03
N ILE A 110 -5.30 0.06 2.89
CA ILE A 110 -4.11 0.93 2.71
C ILE A 110 -4.47 2.37 3.05
N ARG A 111 -5.55 2.88 2.47
CA ARG A 111 -6.02 4.26 2.69
C ARG A 111 -6.35 4.50 4.17
N GLU A 112 -7.04 3.57 4.81
CA GLU A 112 -7.43 3.73 6.22
C GLU A 112 -6.23 3.71 7.16
N THR A 113 -5.29 2.79 6.95
CA THR A 113 -4.03 2.74 7.71
C THR A 113 -3.22 4.03 7.49
N SER A 114 -3.09 4.50 6.25
CA SER A 114 -2.38 5.75 5.97
C SER A 114 -3.02 6.97 6.62
N LYS A 115 -4.35 7.06 6.69
CA LYS A 115 -5.04 8.15 7.40
C LYS A 115 -4.64 8.24 8.87
N ILE A 116 -4.46 7.09 9.55
CA ILE A 116 -4.04 7.04 10.95
C ILE A 116 -2.64 7.68 11.09
N PHE A 117 -1.69 7.26 10.25
CA PHE A 117 -0.34 7.81 10.28
C PHE A 117 -0.30 9.31 9.96
N ILE A 118 -1.02 9.76 8.92
CA ILE A 118 -1.10 11.19 8.58
C ILE A 118 -1.73 12.02 9.72
N LYS A 119 -2.70 11.46 10.46
CA LYS A 119 -3.27 12.11 11.64
C LYS A 119 -2.22 12.28 12.75
N ILE A 120 -1.34 11.31 12.95
CA ILE A 120 -0.21 11.39 13.90
C ILE A 120 0.72 12.53 13.48
N LEU A 121 1.16 12.56 12.21
CA LEU A 121 2.03 13.64 11.71
C LEU A 121 1.41 15.04 11.85
N THR A 122 0.08 15.14 11.73
CA THR A 122 -0.64 16.41 11.95
C THR A 122 -0.68 16.79 13.43
N LYS A 123 -0.93 15.83 14.32
CA LYS A 123 -0.96 16.05 15.77
C LYS A 123 0.39 16.52 16.28
N GLU A 124 1.47 15.92 15.78
CA GLU A 124 2.85 16.27 16.12
C GLU A 124 3.39 17.46 15.31
N LYS A 125 2.53 18.15 14.56
CA LYS A 125 2.84 19.39 13.80
C LYS A 125 3.89 19.24 12.69
N VAL A 126 4.26 18.02 12.31
CA VAL A 126 5.04 17.75 11.08
C VAL A 126 4.26 18.22 9.86
N LEU A 127 2.97 17.93 9.83
CA LEU A 127 2.05 18.39 8.81
C LEU A 127 1.10 19.44 9.38
N ASN A 128 0.90 20.52 8.64
CA ASN A 128 -0.22 21.43 8.91
C ASN A 128 -1.52 20.90 8.25
N ASN A 129 -2.65 21.53 8.56
CA ASN A 129 -3.96 21.12 8.03
C ASN A 129 -4.03 21.17 6.48
N LYS A 130 -3.24 22.03 5.84
CA LYS A 130 -3.15 22.10 4.36
C LYS A 130 -2.40 20.87 3.83
N GLY A 131 -1.24 20.54 4.41
CA GLY A 131 -0.45 19.36 4.06
C GLY A 131 -1.23 18.05 4.27
N LYS A 132 -1.97 17.93 5.38
CA LYS A 132 -2.89 16.80 5.59
C LYS A 132 -3.91 16.66 4.45
N LYS A 133 -4.54 17.77 4.04
CA LYS A 133 -5.51 17.78 2.94
C LYS A 133 -4.84 17.35 1.62
N SER A 134 -3.67 17.91 1.30
CA SER A 134 -2.92 17.56 0.09
C SER A 134 -2.53 16.08 0.05
N VAL A 135 -2.00 15.51 1.14
CA VAL A 135 -1.68 14.08 1.19
C VAL A 135 -2.93 13.21 1.04
N THR A 136 -4.04 13.61 1.68
CA THR A 136 -5.32 12.90 1.54
C THR A 136 -5.84 12.95 0.10
N GLU A 137 -5.67 14.08 -0.57
CA GLU A 137 -6.05 14.28 -1.97
C GLU A 137 -5.17 13.46 -2.92
N PHE A 138 -3.87 13.34 -2.67
CA PHE A 138 -3.00 12.44 -3.44
C PHE A 138 -3.43 10.98 -3.33
N TYR A 139 -3.77 10.51 -2.12
CA TYR A 139 -4.38 9.19 -1.95
C TYR A 139 -5.70 9.07 -2.70
N PHE A 140 -6.54 10.11 -2.71
CA PHE A 140 -7.79 10.08 -3.47
C PHE A 140 -7.54 9.95 -4.98
N ILE A 141 -6.61 10.72 -5.53
CA ILE A 141 -6.23 10.68 -6.95
C ILE A 141 -5.67 9.30 -7.31
N ALA A 142 -4.72 8.78 -6.52
CA ALA A 142 -4.14 7.46 -6.74
C ALA A 142 -5.18 6.33 -6.68
N PHE A 143 -6.22 6.49 -5.85
CA PHE A 143 -7.25 5.48 -5.66
C PHE A 143 -8.47 5.70 -6.56
N LYS A 144 -8.58 6.84 -7.26
CA LYS A 144 -9.76 7.19 -8.08
C LYS A 144 -10.03 6.12 -9.13
N LYS A 145 -9.00 5.74 -9.89
CA LYS A 145 -9.06 4.68 -10.90
C LYS A 145 -9.52 3.34 -10.30
N MET A 146 -9.21 3.10 -9.03
CA MET A 146 -9.68 1.88 -8.35
C MET A 146 -11.18 1.92 -8.03
N TYR A 147 -11.73 3.07 -7.64
CA TYR A 147 -13.17 3.19 -7.47
C TYR A 147 -13.91 2.99 -8.79
N GLU A 148 -13.39 3.52 -9.89
CA GLU A 148 -13.96 3.35 -11.24
C GLU A 148 -13.98 1.87 -11.64
N ILE A 149 -12.84 1.18 -11.57
CA ILE A 149 -12.75 -0.26 -11.88
C ILE A 149 -13.68 -1.06 -10.96
N ARG A 150 -13.65 -0.81 -9.64
CA ARG A 150 -14.56 -1.49 -8.71
C ARG A 150 -16.02 -1.30 -9.09
N ASN A 151 -16.41 -0.08 -9.43
CA ASN A 151 -17.79 0.26 -9.77
C ASN A 151 -18.21 -0.43 -11.06
N MET A 152 -17.35 -0.54 -12.07
CA MET A 152 -17.61 -1.36 -13.25
C MET A 152 -17.87 -2.82 -12.84
N PHE A 153 -17.02 -3.39 -11.98
CA PHE A 153 -17.18 -4.77 -11.53
C PHE A 153 -18.43 -5.03 -10.66
N ILE A 154 -18.80 -4.08 -9.80
CA ILE A 154 -19.92 -4.21 -8.84
C ILE A 154 -21.26 -3.81 -9.47
N HIS A 155 -21.30 -2.74 -10.25
CA HIS A 155 -22.54 -2.15 -10.77
C HIS A 155 -22.87 -2.57 -12.20
N GLU A 156 -21.86 -2.79 -13.06
CA GLU A 156 -22.08 -3.26 -14.43
C GLU A 156 -22.12 -4.80 -14.51
N GLY A 157 -22.04 -5.47 -13.35
CA GLY A 157 -22.30 -6.89 -13.27
C GLY A 157 -21.36 -7.71 -14.14
N LEU A 158 -20.04 -7.43 -14.09
CA LEU A 158 -18.99 -8.29 -14.66
C LEU A 158 -18.92 -9.70 -14.04
N SER A 159 -20.00 -10.18 -13.44
CA SER A 159 -20.35 -11.58 -13.61
C SER A 159 -20.50 -11.83 -15.11
N PHE A 160 -19.74 -12.76 -15.68
CA PHE A 160 -19.87 -13.16 -17.09
C PHE A 160 -21.25 -13.81 -17.33
N LYS A 161 -22.30 -13.00 -17.29
CA LYS A 161 -23.70 -13.44 -17.23
C LYS A 161 -24.62 -12.71 -18.19
N ASP A 162 -24.27 -11.56 -18.73
CA ASP A 162 -25.16 -10.87 -19.68
C ASP A 162 -24.40 -10.41 -20.93
N TYR A 163 -25.10 -10.53 -22.06
CA TYR A 163 -24.54 -10.76 -23.39
C TYR A 163 -23.92 -9.55 -24.10
N ASP A 164 -23.86 -8.37 -23.48
CA ASP A 164 -23.40 -7.14 -24.14
C ASP A 164 -22.53 -6.28 -23.20
N ILE A 165 -21.41 -6.83 -22.71
CA ILE A 165 -20.43 -6.04 -21.97
C ILE A 165 -19.41 -5.46 -22.95
N GLU A 166 -19.58 -4.19 -23.31
CA GLU A 166 -18.54 -3.41 -23.97
C GLU A 166 -17.53 -2.93 -22.93
N PHE A 167 -16.36 -3.55 -22.89
CA PHE A 167 -15.26 -3.05 -22.07
C PHE A 167 -14.74 -1.71 -22.62
N GLY A 168 -14.51 -0.74 -21.74
CA GLY A 168 -13.84 0.50 -22.11
C GLY A 168 -12.44 0.24 -22.68
N LYS A 169 -11.95 1.12 -23.56
CA LYS A 169 -10.63 0.99 -24.22
C LYS A 169 -9.49 0.74 -23.23
N GLU A 170 -9.56 1.37 -22.06
CA GLU A 170 -8.59 1.25 -20.97
C GLU A 170 -8.44 -0.19 -20.43
N PHE A 171 -9.50 -0.99 -20.49
CA PHE A 171 -9.46 -2.40 -20.09
C PHE A 171 -8.64 -3.23 -21.09
N TYR A 172 -8.85 -3.00 -22.38
CA TYR A 172 -8.11 -3.69 -23.44
C TYR A 172 -6.64 -3.26 -23.46
N GLU A 173 -6.33 -2.00 -23.15
CA GLU A 173 -4.96 -1.48 -23.10
C GLU A 173 -4.06 -2.21 -22.07
N ILE A 174 -4.65 -2.94 -21.11
CA ILE A 174 -3.92 -3.75 -20.11
C ILE A 174 -3.55 -5.15 -20.66
N LEU A 175 -4.23 -5.60 -21.72
CA LEU A 175 -4.03 -6.90 -22.36
C LEU A 175 -3.13 -6.75 -23.60
N SER A 176 -2.24 -7.72 -23.81
CA SER A 176 -1.52 -7.83 -25.10
C SER A 176 -2.47 -8.17 -26.24
N LYS A 177 -2.09 -7.91 -27.49
CA LYS A 177 -2.94 -8.22 -28.66
C LYS A 177 -3.38 -9.69 -28.71
N ASP A 178 -2.48 -10.61 -28.41
CA ASP A 178 -2.78 -12.05 -28.38
C ASP A 178 -3.78 -12.41 -27.27
N GLU A 179 -3.70 -11.73 -26.12
CA GLU A 179 -4.64 -11.90 -25.00
C GLU A 179 -5.99 -11.26 -25.32
N GLN A 180 -6.01 -10.10 -25.98
CA GLN A 180 -7.23 -9.48 -26.48
C GLN A 180 -7.93 -10.39 -27.48
N GLU A 181 -7.20 -10.98 -28.44
CA GLU A 181 -7.77 -11.90 -29.43
C GLU A 181 -8.31 -13.17 -28.79
N LYS A 182 -7.56 -13.78 -27.86
CA LYS A 182 -8.04 -14.93 -27.07
C LYS A 182 -9.30 -14.57 -26.26
N PHE A 183 -9.29 -13.42 -25.61
CA PHE A 183 -10.41 -12.92 -24.81
C PHE A 183 -11.66 -12.72 -25.67
N MET A 184 -11.53 -12.01 -26.78
CA MET A 184 -12.63 -11.74 -27.71
C MET A 184 -13.15 -13.02 -28.36
N LYS A 185 -12.27 -13.98 -28.68
CA LYS A 185 -12.64 -15.30 -29.20
C LYS A 185 -13.44 -16.09 -28.17
N LEU A 186 -13.02 -16.10 -26.91
CA LEU A 186 -13.69 -16.81 -25.82
C LEU A 186 -15.05 -16.21 -25.46
N ILE A 187 -15.18 -14.87 -25.52
CA ILE A 187 -16.47 -14.17 -25.43
C ILE A 187 -17.41 -14.56 -26.58
N LYS A 188 -16.89 -14.79 -27.79
CA LYS A 188 -17.71 -15.15 -28.95
C LYS A 188 -18.10 -16.63 -29.01
N GLU A 189 -17.21 -17.54 -28.58
CA GLU A 189 -17.35 -18.98 -28.84
C GLU A 189 -17.86 -19.81 -27.65
N SER A 190 -17.63 -19.38 -26.41
CA SER A 190 -18.01 -20.16 -25.21
C SER A 190 -18.08 -19.28 -23.95
N ASN A 191 -18.83 -18.18 -24.03
CA ASN A 191 -19.03 -17.25 -22.92
C ASN A 191 -19.99 -17.79 -21.86
N THR A 192 -19.71 -18.98 -21.34
CA THR A 192 -20.31 -19.44 -20.10
C THR A 192 -19.34 -19.14 -18.95
N ARG A 193 -19.89 -18.75 -17.81
CA ARG A 193 -19.15 -18.38 -16.59
C ARG A 193 -18.08 -19.42 -16.19
N GLU A 194 -18.33 -20.70 -16.48
CA GLU A 194 -17.48 -21.84 -16.10
C GLU A 194 -16.33 -22.12 -17.09
N ASN A 195 -16.46 -21.71 -18.35
CA ASN A 195 -15.47 -21.94 -19.40
C ASN A 195 -14.48 -20.77 -19.56
N THR A 196 -14.75 -19.63 -18.92
CA THR A 196 -13.91 -18.43 -19.01
C THR A 196 -13.08 -18.16 -17.75
N ILE A 197 -13.11 -19.05 -16.77
CA ILE A 197 -12.50 -18.81 -15.46
C ILE A 197 -10.98 -18.59 -15.50
N GLU A 198 -10.27 -19.33 -16.34
CA GLU A 198 -8.81 -19.23 -16.44
C GLU A 198 -8.42 -17.83 -16.94
N ILE A 199 -9.16 -17.35 -17.93
CA ILE A 199 -9.05 -16.00 -18.49
C ILE A 199 -9.43 -14.94 -17.45
N GLN A 200 -10.53 -15.15 -16.71
CA GLN A 200 -10.98 -14.24 -15.65
C GLN A 200 -9.87 -14.05 -14.62
N CYS A 201 -9.28 -15.15 -14.16
CA CYS A 201 -8.19 -15.12 -13.20
C CYS A 201 -6.96 -14.41 -13.79
N ALA A 202 -6.58 -14.70 -15.05
CA ALA A 202 -5.48 -14.02 -15.72
C ALA A 202 -5.70 -12.49 -15.82
N ILE A 203 -6.93 -12.07 -16.12
CA ILE A 203 -7.34 -10.67 -16.15
C ILE A 203 -7.23 -10.05 -14.76
N TYR A 204 -7.81 -10.67 -13.73
CA TYR A 204 -7.74 -10.18 -12.35
C TYR A 204 -6.31 -10.02 -11.86
N ILE A 205 -5.45 -11.01 -12.14
CA ILE A 205 -4.03 -10.96 -11.80
C ILE A 205 -3.35 -9.76 -12.45
N LYS A 206 -3.59 -9.50 -13.75
CA LYS A 206 -3.04 -8.32 -14.44
C LYS A 206 -3.52 -7.01 -13.84
N PHE A 207 -4.81 -6.91 -13.53
CA PHE A 207 -5.40 -5.75 -12.87
C PHE A 207 -4.74 -5.47 -11.52
N ILE A 208 -4.71 -6.48 -10.65
CA ILE A 208 -4.12 -6.37 -9.31
C ILE A 208 -2.65 -5.94 -9.43
N ASN A 209 -1.87 -6.57 -10.30
CA ASN A 209 -0.46 -6.23 -10.47
C ASN A 209 -0.26 -4.79 -10.97
N LYS A 210 -1.05 -4.33 -11.95
CA LYS A 210 -0.95 -2.96 -12.44
C LYS A 210 -1.29 -1.94 -11.36
N ILE A 211 -2.40 -2.15 -10.64
CA ILE A 211 -2.84 -1.26 -9.56
C ILE A 211 -1.80 -1.21 -8.45
N MET A 212 -1.26 -2.37 -8.07
CA MET A 212 -0.26 -2.45 -6.99
C MET A 212 1.09 -1.87 -7.42
N SER A 213 1.48 -1.99 -8.69
CA SER A 213 2.65 -1.29 -9.22
C SER A 213 2.51 0.22 -9.10
N ASP A 214 1.38 0.77 -9.56
CA ASP A 214 1.11 2.21 -9.51
C ASP A 214 1.06 2.71 -8.04
N PHE A 215 0.48 1.91 -7.16
CA PHE A 215 0.47 2.20 -5.73
C PHE A 215 1.87 2.20 -5.12
N LEU A 216 2.71 1.20 -5.43
CA LEU A 216 4.07 1.11 -4.88
C LEU A 216 4.92 2.30 -5.30
N GLU A 217 4.85 2.71 -6.56
CA GLU A 217 5.55 3.91 -7.06
C GLU A 217 5.11 5.17 -6.31
N PHE A 218 3.79 5.37 -6.19
CA PHE A 218 3.23 6.48 -5.42
C PHE A 218 3.68 6.45 -3.94
N GLN A 219 3.63 5.27 -3.33
CA GLN A 219 3.92 5.09 -1.91
C GLN A 219 5.41 5.31 -1.61
N ASP A 220 6.32 4.92 -2.49
CA ASP A 220 7.75 5.21 -2.33
C ASP A 220 8.02 6.71 -2.38
N LEU A 221 7.43 7.43 -3.35
CA LEU A 221 7.54 8.89 -3.44
C LEU A 221 6.99 9.59 -2.20
N LEU A 222 5.80 9.18 -1.75
CA LEU A 222 5.19 9.74 -0.55
C LEU A 222 6.01 9.43 0.70
N SER A 223 6.55 8.21 0.82
CA SER A 223 7.35 7.81 1.98
C SER A 223 8.62 8.66 2.07
N ASN A 224 9.29 8.91 0.95
CA ASN A 224 10.46 9.79 0.91
C ASN A 224 10.09 11.22 1.29
N LEU A 225 9.04 11.80 0.69
CA LEU A 225 8.57 13.15 1.02
C LEU A 225 8.23 13.30 2.51
N LEU A 226 7.52 12.34 3.09
CA LEU A 226 7.15 12.39 4.51
C LEU A 226 8.39 12.26 5.40
N ALA A 227 9.37 11.42 5.00
CA ALA A 227 10.62 11.31 5.72
C ALA A 227 11.45 12.60 5.68
N ASP A 228 11.50 13.29 4.53
CA ASP A 228 12.15 14.62 4.41
C ASP A 228 11.52 15.62 5.36
N LEU A 229 10.18 15.68 5.39
CA LEU A 229 9.44 16.59 6.27
C LEU A 229 9.69 16.29 7.75
N ILE A 230 9.79 15.02 8.12
CA ILE A 230 10.14 14.62 9.50
C ILE A 230 11.53 15.12 9.85
N ILE A 231 12.53 14.90 8.99
CA ILE A 231 13.91 15.31 9.23
C ILE A 231 14.05 16.83 9.28
N GLU A 232 13.39 17.55 8.37
CA GLU A 232 13.38 19.01 8.36
C GLU A 232 12.71 19.57 9.63
N TYR A 233 11.60 18.97 10.06
CA TYR A 233 10.92 19.35 11.28
C TYR A 233 11.81 19.11 12.50
N GLU A 234 12.48 17.96 12.60
CA GLU A 234 13.45 17.68 13.66
C GLU A 234 14.57 18.72 13.68
N GLY A 235 15.15 19.07 12.53
CA GLY A 235 16.18 20.10 12.44
C GLY A 235 15.74 21.49 12.92
N LYS A 236 14.45 21.82 12.76
CA LYS A 236 13.86 23.09 13.24
C LYS A 236 13.42 23.02 14.71
N ALA A 237 12.81 21.92 15.14
CA ALA A 237 12.29 21.72 16.49
C ALA A 237 13.38 21.41 17.53
N LEU A 238 14.53 20.85 17.11
CA LEU A 238 15.71 20.62 17.96
C LEU A 238 16.59 21.86 18.12
N LYS A 239 16.30 22.99 17.44
CA LYS A 239 16.81 24.30 17.88
C LYS A 239 16.03 24.74 19.13
N ILE A 240 16.27 24.03 20.23
CA ILE A 240 15.81 24.46 21.54
C ILE A 240 16.62 25.71 21.89
N THR A 241 15.94 26.86 21.93
CA THR A 241 16.41 28.04 22.66
C THR A 241 16.67 27.62 24.10
N VAL A 242 17.95 27.60 24.48
CA VAL A 242 18.34 27.63 25.89
C VAL A 242 17.81 28.95 26.43
N ALA A 243 16.84 28.91 27.34
CA ALA A 243 16.53 30.07 28.16
C ALA A 243 17.78 30.34 28.98
N ASN A 244 18.50 31.43 28.68
CA ASN A 244 19.53 31.94 29.57
C ASN A 244 18.83 32.33 30.87
N ASN A 245 19.13 31.63 31.96
CA ASN A 245 18.88 32.12 33.31
C ASN A 245 19.81 33.30 33.59
#